data_AF-A0A8K0DB51-F1
#
_entry.id   AF-A0A8K0DB51-F1
#
_cell.length_a   1.000
_cell.length_b   1.000
_cell.length_c   1.000
_cell.angle_alpha   90.00
_cell.angle_beta   90.00
_cell.angle_gamma   90.00
#
_symmetry.space_group_name_H-M   'P 1'
#
loop_
_entity.id
_entity.type
_entity.pdbx_description
1 polymer ?
#
loop_
_entity_poly.entity_id
_entity_poly.type
_entity_poly.pdbx_seq_one_letter_code
_entity_poly.pdbx_strand_id
1 'polypeptide(L)' 'MHTTPEKAAQAIVLFENGHSQRIVARRLNMTRAAVRRVCKRYEETGSFHRRPGRGRKRCTIEHDDRFIVSKS' A
#
# COMPACT_ATOMS: atom_id res chain seq x y z
N MET A 1 6.98 -5.05 -7.35
CA MET A 1 7.86 -4.25 -6.46
C MET A 1 7.14 -4.01 -5.14
N HIS A 2 7.64 -4.58 -4.05
CA HIS A 2 7.11 -4.35 -2.71
C HIS A 2 7.70 -3.02 -2.19
N THR A 3 6.88 -1.97 -2.10
CA THR A 3 7.31 -0.71 -1.48
C THR A 3 7.15 -0.87 0.02
N THR A 4 8.26 -0.90 0.76
CA THR A 4 8.24 -0.89 2.22
C THR A 4 7.87 0.52 2.72
N PRO A 5 7.27 0.66 3.91
CA PRO A 5 6.90 1.96 4.46
C PRO A 5 8.10 2.90 4.62
N GLU A 6 9.30 2.37 4.91
CA GLU A 6 10.53 3.15 5.03
C GLU A 6 10.94 3.77 3.68
N LYS A 7 10.89 2.98 2.60
CA LYS A 7 11.16 3.50 1.26
C LYS A 7 10.11 4.52 0.80
N ALA A 8 8.85 4.32 1.20
CA ALA A 8 7.80 5.29 0.92
C ALA A 8 8.03 6.61 1.66
N ALA A 9 8.38 6.55 2.96
CA ALA A 9 8.71 7.72 3.75
C ALA A 9 9.93 8.47 3.17
N GLN A 10 11.01 7.76 2.83
CA GLN A 10 12.18 8.37 2.19
C GLN A 10 11.84 9.02 0.85
N ALA A 11 10.96 8.42 0.05
CA ALA A 11 10.52 9.00 -1.22
C ALA A 11 9.73 10.30 -1.03
N ILE A 12 8.87 10.35 0.00
CA ILE A 12 8.08 11.54 0.34
C ILE A 12 8.98 12.66 0.84
N VAL A 13 9.89 12.37 1.78
CA VAL A 13 10.85 13.36 2.28
C VAL A 13 11.67 13.97 1.14
N LEU A 14 12.16 13.15 0.20
CA LEU A 14 12.90 13.66 -0.95
C LEU A 14 12.02 14.49 -1.89
N PHE A 15 10.75 14.12 -2.05
CA PHE A 15 9.80 14.85 -2.87
C PHE A 15 9.42 16.20 -2.26
N GLU A 16 9.16 16.26 -0.95
CA GLU A 16 8.88 17.49 -0.21
C GLU A 16 10.08 18.45 -0.21
N ASN A 17 11.31 17.92 -0.22
CA ASN A 17 12.54 18.69 -0.42
C ASN A 17 12.73 19.20 -1.87
N GLY A 18 11.73 19.08 -2.73
CA GLY A 18 11.74 19.62 -4.09
C GLY A 18 12.49 18.76 -5.11
N HIS A 19 12.90 17.53 -4.78
CA HIS A 19 13.52 16.66 -5.76
C HIS A 19 12.51 16.11 -6.77
N SER A 20 12.88 16.14 -8.05
CA SER A 20 12.04 15.53 -9.10
C SER A 20 11.90 14.02 -8.88
N GLN A 21 10.74 13.47 -9.27
CA GLN A 21 10.45 12.02 -9.16
C GLN A 21 11.52 11.14 -9.82
N ARG A 22 12.21 11.63 -10.86
CA ARG A 22 13.32 10.91 -11.53
C ARG A 22 14.57 10.82 -10.65
N ILE A 23 14.87 11.86 -9.87
CA ILE A 23 15.99 11.85 -8.92
C ILE A 23 15.66 10.91 -7.75
N VAL A 24 14.45 11.00 -7.21
CA VAL A 24 13.96 10.12 -6.13
C VAL A 24 14.02 8.64 -6.54
N ALA A 25 13.54 8.33 -7.75
CA ALA A 25 13.57 6.98 -8.32
C ALA A 25 14.99 6.42 -8.38
N ARG A 26 15.96 7.21 -8.87
CA ARG A 26 17.37 6.82 -8.95
C ARG A 26 17.99 6.62 -7.57
N ARG A 27 17.75 7.54 -6.61
CA ARG A 27 18.32 7.45 -5.26
C ARG A 27 17.81 6.24 -4.48
N LEU A 28 16.54 5.87 -4.66
CA LEU A 28 15.91 4.79 -3.90
C LEU A 28 15.89 3.44 -4.64
N ASN A 29 16.51 3.36 -5.82
CA ASN A 29 16.43 2.22 -6.73
C ASN A 29 14.98 1.77 -6.96
N MET A 30 14.10 2.74 -7.20
CA MET A 30 12.67 2.53 -7.45
C MET A 30 12.33 2.89 -8.89
N THR A 31 11.30 2.26 -9.44
CA THR A 31 10.75 2.71 -10.71
C THR A 31 10.05 4.07 -10.54
N ARG A 32 10.10 4.93 -11.56
CA ARG A 32 9.39 6.22 -11.53
C ARG A 32 7.89 6.05 -11.25
N ALA A 33 7.27 5.00 -11.79
CA ALA A 33 5.87 4.67 -11.53
C ALA A 33 5.59 4.27 -10.07
N ALA A 34 6.56 3.68 -9.36
CA ALA A 34 6.43 3.42 -7.94
C ALA A 34 6.48 4.73 -7.12
N VAL A 35 7.44 5.62 -7.43
CA VAL A 35 7.53 6.95 -6.79
C VAL A 35 6.25 7.75 -6.99
N ARG A 36 5.75 7.85 -8.24
CA ARG A 36 4.48 8.54 -8.55
C ARG A 36 3.30 7.99 -7.73
N ARG A 37 3.19 6.66 -7.60
CA ARG A 37 2.11 6.03 -6.81
C ARG A 37 2.24 6.30 -5.32
N VAL A 38 3.45 6.40 -4.79
CA VAL A 38 3.70 6.75 -3.39
C VAL A 38 3.29 8.20 -3.13
N CYS A 39 3.79 9.16 -3.93
CA CYS A 39 3.43 10.58 -3.80
C CYS A 39 1.92 10.79 -3.91
N LYS A 40 1.28 10.22 -4.95
CA LYS A 40 -0.17 10.33 -5.13
C LYS A 40 -0.95 9.75 -3.94
N ARG A 41 -0.54 8.59 -3.40
CA ARG A 41 -1.20 8.02 -2.22
C ARG A 41 -1.04 8.92 -0.99
N TYR A 42 0.14 9.49 -0.80
CA TYR A 42 0.41 10.38 0.32
C TYR A 42 -0.44 11.66 0.20
N GLU A 43 -0.54 12.26 -0.97
CA GLU A 43 -1.46 13.38 -1.23
C GLU A 43 -2.93 13.01 -0.92
N GLU A 44 -3.37 11.79 -1.25
CA GLU A 44 -4.74 11.32 -0.98
C GLU A 44 -5.03 10.97 0.48
N THR A 45 -4.04 10.54 1.26
CA THR A 45 -4.27 9.88 2.57
C THR A 45 -3.44 10.43 3.72
N GLY A 46 -2.43 11.26 3.45
CA GLY A 46 -1.45 11.71 4.44
C GLY A 46 -0.58 10.59 5.02
N SER A 47 -0.66 9.36 4.49
CA SER A 47 -0.02 8.19 5.08
C SER A 47 0.89 7.46 4.09
N PHE A 48 2.07 7.07 4.57
CA PHE A 48 3.00 6.19 3.88
C PHE A 48 2.76 4.70 4.19
N HIS A 49 1.85 4.40 5.12
CA HIS A 49 1.50 3.03 5.46
C HIS A 49 0.69 2.38 4.34
N ARG A 50 0.83 1.06 4.21
CA ARG A 50 0.00 0.28 3.30
C ARG A 50 -1.44 0.28 3.82
N ARG A 51 -2.42 0.54 2.94
CA ARG A 51 -3.83 0.33 3.29
C ARG A 51 -4.04 -1.13 3.71
N PRO A 52 -4.75 -1.40 4.82
CA PRO A 52 -5.11 -2.76 5.18
C PRO A 52 -5.86 -3.39 4.00
N GLY A 53 -5.48 -4.62 3.64
CA GLY A 53 -6.16 -5.36 2.59
C GLY A 53 -7.60 -5.62 3.04
N ARG A 54 -8.57 -5.47 2.13
CA ARG A 54 -9.99 -5.73 2.44
C ARG A 54 -10.28 -7.21 2.78
N GLY A 55 -9.30 -8.10 2.56
CA GLY A 55 -9.48 -9.55 2.65
C GLY A 55 -10.40 -10.08 1.54
N ARG A 56 -10.50 -11.41 1.44
CA ARG A 56 -11.55 -12.04 0.64
C ARG A 56 -12.84 -12.00 1.46
N LYS A 57 -13.95 -11.60 0.85
CA LYS A 57 -15.27 -11.71 1.49
C LYS A 57 -15.52 -13.19 1.83
N ARG A 58 -16.10 -13.45 3.01
CA ARG A 58 -16.53 -14.79 3.39
C ARG A 58 -17.52 -15.33 2.35
N CYS A 59 -17.36 -16.60 1.98
CA CYS A 59 -18.30 -17.30 1.12
C CYS A 59 -19.51 -17.79 1.90
N THR A 60 -19.30 -18.16 3.16
CA THR A 60 -20.34 -18.63 4.08
C THR A 60 -20.91 -17.48 4.91
N ILE A 61 -22.20 -17.60 5.21
CA ILE A 61 -22.86 -16.79 6.25
C ILE A 61 -23.01 -17.61 7.53
N GLU A 62 -23.40 -16.97 8.64
CA GLU A 62 -23.50 -17.63 9.95
C GLU A 62 -24.40 -18.88 9.94
N HIS A 63 -25.43 -18.89 9.11
CA HIS A 63 -26.29 -20.05 8.92
C HIS A 63 -25.53 -21.24 8.30
N ASP A 64 -24.74 -20.99 7.26
CA ASP A 64 -23.93 -22.02 6.60
C ASP A 64 -22.88 -22.57 7.57
N ASP A 65 -22.21 -21.68 8.32
CA ASP A 65 -21.22 -22.07 9.32
C ASP A 65 -21.85 -22.96 10.42
N ARG A 66 -23.06 -22.61 10.88
CA ARG A 66 -23.82 -23.42 11.85
C ARG A 66 -24.20 -24.78 11.28
N PHE A 67 -24.63 -24.83 10.03
CA PHE A 67 -24.99 -26.07 9.35
C PHE A 67 -23.77 -26.98 9.18
N ILE A 68 -22.64 -26.44 8.74
CA ILE A 68 -21.37 -27.16 8.56
C ILE A 68 -20.90 -27.79 9.88
N VAL A 69 -20.92 -27.02 10.98
CA VAL A 69 -20.51 -27.51 12.31
C VAL A 69 -21.48 -28.57 12.84
N SER A 70 -22.79 -28.40 12.61
CA SER A 70 -23.82 -29.34 13.12
C SER A 70 -23.87 -30.69 12.41
N LYS A 71 -23.38 -30.77 11.17
CA LYS A 71 -23.38 -31.98 10.34
C LYS A 71 -22.04 -32.73 10.32
N SER A 72 -21.04 -32.22 11.05
CA SER A 72 -19.74 -32.86 11.25
C SER A 72 -19.79 -33.74 12.48
#